data_AF-A0A2S5GDA5-F1
#
_entry.id   AF-A0A2S5GDA5-F1
#
_cell.length_a   1.000
_cell.length_b   1.000
_cell.length_c   1.000
_cell.angle_alpha   90.00
_cell.angle_beta   90.00
_cell.angle_gamma   90.00
#
_symmetry.space_group_name_H-M   'P 1'
#
loop_
_entity.id
_entity.type
_entity.pdbx_description
1 polymer ?
#
loop_
_entity_poly.entity_id
_entity_poly.type
_entity_poly.pdbx_seq_one_letter_code
_entity_poly.pdbx_strand_id
1 'polypeptide(L)'
;MLDSFWGSFIIGLSNLTFFYPNVLANSSWQWLTSNPKDFLPIAVILTLAIEFIGVLYFSTLEKNWIVWLKAIGIIVAANLLSFVFPYVFRMAELQSFYGAEWAEAWNLAFSTGPYYIILYGYLTFTTLIEVPIVYYTIKKHTTNPKRLVWTIIIVNCLTTALVAIIERTLYYGQW
;
A
#
# COMPACT_ATOMS: atom_id res chain seq x y z
N MET A 1 22.00 -5.90 -17.22
CA MET A 1 22.07 -6.01 -15.74
C MET A 1 20.84 -5.39 -15.06
N LEU A 2 20.30 -4.27 -15.57
CA LEU A 2 18.99 -3.75 -15.10
C LEU A 2 17.81 -4.67 -15.43
N ASP A 3 17.77 -5.28 -16.62
CA ASP A 3 16.61 -6.06 -17.06
C ASP A 3 16.40 -7.37 -16.27
N SER A 4 17.49 -7.98 -15.79
CA SER A 4 17.42 -9.17 -14.93
C SER A 4 17.00 -8.84 -13.50
N PHE A 5 17.28 -7.61 -13.02
CA PHE A 5 16.81 -7.15 -11.72
C PHE A 5 15.30 -6.94 -11.71
N TRP A 6 14.74 -6.34 -12.77
CA TRP A 6 13.29 -6.15 -12.92
C TRP A 6 12.52 -7.47 -13.04
N GLY A 7 13.06 -8.42 -13.80
CA GLY A 7 12.49 -9.78 -13.87
C GLY A 7 12.44 -10.42 -12.49
N SER A 8 13.57 -10.46 -11.78
CA SER A 8 13.65 -11.03 -10.44
C SER A 8 12.84 -10.28 -9.38
N PHE A 9 12.68 -8.95 -9.53
CA PHE A 9 11.91 -8.11 -8.61
C PHE A 9 10.40 -8.29 -8.79
N ILE A 10 9.90 -8.30 -10.04
CA ILE A 10 8.49 -8.59 -10.34
C ILE A 10 8.15 -10.03 -9.96
N ILE A 11 9.03 -10.98 -10.24
CA ILE A 11 8.89 -12.39 -9.84
C ILE A 11 8.93 -12.52 -8.31
N GLY A 12 9.81 -11.79 -7.62
CA GLY A 12 9.88 -11.77 -6.15
C GLY A 12 8.61 -11.20 -5.51
N LEU A 13 8.07 -10.12 -6.10
CA LEU A 13 6.83 -9.49 -5.65
C LEU A 13 5.61 -10.38 -5.90
N SER A 14 5.56 -11.08 -7.04
CA SER A 14 4.52 -12.07 -7.32
C SER A 14 4.62 -13.29 -6.40
N ASN A 15 5.83 -13.72 -6.03
CA ASN A 15 6.01 -14.87 -5.14
C ASN A 15 5.61 -14.58 -3.68
N LEU A 16 5.79 -13.35 -3.20
CA LEU A 16 5.34 -12.92 -1.86
C LEU A 16 3.82 -13.05 -1.68
N THR A 17 3.11 -13.14 -2.79
CA THR A 17 1.68 -12.92 -2.85
C THR A 17 0.96 -14.25 -3.21
N PHE A 18 1.71 -15.29 -3.61
CA PHE A 18 1.22 -16.65 -3.93
C PHE A 18 1.00 -17.58 -2.73
N PHE A 19 1.25 -17.15 -1.50
CA PHE A 19 0.92 -17.96 -0.31
C PHE A 19 -0.55 -17.83 0.06
N TYR A 20 -1.44 -18.29 -0.83
CA TYR A 20 -2.82 -18.58 -0.47
C TYR A 20 -3.04 -20.08 -0.55
N PRO A 21 -3.29 -20.78 0.57
CA PRO A 21 -3.65 -22.19 0.50
C PRO A 21 -5.00 -22.33 -0.22
N ASN A 22 -5.03 -23.22 -1.21
CA ASN A 22 -6.27 -23.68 -1.85
C ASN A 22 -7.08 -24.46 -0.81
N VAL A 23 -8.12 -23.88 -0.24
CA VAL A 23 -9.02 -24.61 0.68
C VAL A 23 -10.45 -24.57 0.15
N LEU A 24 -11.07 -25.75 0.17
CA LEU A 24 -12.37 -26.07 -0.40
C LEU A 24 -13.52 -25.54 0.48
N ALA A 25 -14.35 -24.68 -0.10
CA ALA A 25 -15.81 -24.47 0.02
C ALA A 25 -16.60 -24.65 1.35
N ASN A 26 -16.02 -24.87 2.54
CA ASN A 26 -16.83 -24.87 3.77
C ASN A 26 -16.20 -24.30 5.06
N SER A 27 -14.97 -23.80 5.01
CA SER A 27 -14.30 -23.38 6.23
C SER A 27 -14.28 -21.84 6.35
N SER A 28 -14.87 -21.34 7.43
CA SER A 28 -14.86 -19.91 7.74
C SER A 28 -13.47 -19.53 8.23
N TRP A 29 -12.77 -18.69 7.48
CA TRP A 29 -11.46 -18.16 7.87
C TRP A 29 -11.46 -17.61 9.29
N GLN A 30 -10.49 -18.02 10.11
CA GLN A 30 -10.28 -17.54 11.47
C GLN A 30 -8.83 -17.07 11.65
N TRP A 31 -8.68 -15.90 12.28
CA TRP A 31 -7.37 -15.42 12.74
C TRP A 31 -6.92 -16.24 13.95
N LEU A 32 -5.72 -16.80 13.89
CA LEU A 32 -5.10 -17.52 15.02
C LEU A 32 -4.40 -16.56 16.00
N THR A 33 -4.07 -15.37 15.50
CA THR A 33 -3.54 -14.24 16.24
C THR A 33 -4.55 -13.09 16.27
N SER A 34 -4.15 -11.92 16.76
CA SER A 34 -4.91 -10.68 16.53
C SER A 34 -5.16 -10.43 15.05
N ASN A 35 -6.08 -9.52 14.72
CA ASN A 35 -6.42 -9.21 13.34
C ASN A 35 -5.38 -8.22 12.77
N PRO A 36 -4.88 -8.39 11.53
CA PRO A 36 -3.94 -7.46 10.92
C PRO A 36 -4.41 -6.00 10.90
N LYS A 37 -5.72 -5.74 10.94
CA LYS A 37 -6.28 -4.38 11.06
C LYS A 37 -5.73 -3.61 12.28
N ASP A 38 -5.36 -4.30 13.35
CA ASP A 38 -4.83 -3.69 14.56
C ASP A 38 -3.43 -3.09 14.30
N PHE A 39 -2.72 -3.57 13.28
CA PHE A 39 -1.45 -3.04 12.80
C PHE A 39 -1.59 -1.84 11.87
N LEU A 40 -2.78 -1.60 11.31
CA LEU A 40 -3.00 -0.59 10.27
C LEU A 40 -2.49 0.81 10.65
N PRO A 41 -2.75 1.34 11.87
CA PRO A 41 -2.22 2.66 12.25
C PRO A 41 -0.69 2.71 12.24
N ILE A 42 -0.04 1.63 12.69
CA ILE A 42 1.42 1.51 12.72
C ILE A 42 1.96 1.41 11.29
N ALA A 43 1.31 0.62 10.43
CA ALA A 43 1.67 0.49 9.02
C ALA A 43 1.61 1.84 8.30
N VAL A 44 0.55 2.64 8.53
CA VAL A 44 0.42 3.99 7.95
C VAL A 44 1.55 4.90 8.44
N ILE A 45 1.83 4.93 9.74
CA ILE A 45 2.89 5.78 10.31
C ILE A 45 4.27 5.40 9.74
N LEU A 46 4.59 4.10 9.70
CA LEU A 46 5.85 3.60 9.16
C LEU A 46 6.01 3.94 7.67
N THR A 47 4.93 3.76 6.91
CA THR A 47 4.90 4.07 5.47
C THR A 47 5.17 5.54 5.23
N LEU A 48 4.42 6.42 5.89
CA LEU A 48 4.58 7.87 5.78
C LEU A 48 5.99 8.33 6.22
N ALA A 49 6.56 7.74 7.27
CA ALA A 49 7.89 8.10 7.74
C ALA A 49 8.98 7.76 6.70
N ILE A 50 8.93 6.55 6.14
CA ILE A 50 9.88 6.11 5.12
C ILE A 50 9.71 6.93 3.84
N GLU A 51 8.47 7.24 3.46
CA GLU A 51 8.20 8.04 2.27
C GLU A 51 8.63 9.47 2.36
N PHE A 52 8.36 10.10 3.50
CA PHE A 52 8.86 11.43 3.81
C PHE A 52 10.38 11.49 3.64
N ILE A 53 11.11 10.56 4.28
CA ILE A 53 12.57 10.49 4.21
C ILE A 53 13.02 10.22 2.77
N GLY A 54 12.37 9.25 2.12
CA GLY A 54 12.61 8.85 0.75
C GLY A 54 12.54 10.03 -0.22
N VAL A 55 11.40 10.69 -0.27
CA VAL A 55 11.15 11.78 -1.21
C VAL A 55 12.02 12.99 -0.86
N LEU A 56 12.04 13.46 0.39
CA LEU A 56 12.75 14.71 0.71
C LEU A 56 14.26 14.63 0.53
N TYR A 57 14.88 13.50 0.87
CA TYR A 57 16.33 13.35 0.78
C TYR A 57 16.82 12.82 -0.58
N PHE A 58 16.03 11.98 -1.27
CA PHE A 58 16.49 11.34 -2.49
C PHE A 58 15.93 11.92 -3.79
N SER A 59 14.88 12.76 -3.76
CA SER A 59 14.26 13.31 -4.98
C SER A 59 14.79 14.69 -5.43
N THR A 60 15.92 15.13 -4.87
CA THR A 60 16.62 16.38 -5.27
C THR A 60 15.70 17.61 -5.32
N LEU A 61 14.80 17.74 -4.33
CA LEU A 61 13.90 18.88 -4.20
C LEU A 61 14.67 20.15 -3.84
N GLU A 62 14.13 21.28 -4.27
CA GLU A 62 14.56 22.60 -3.81
C GLU A 62 14.52 22.65 -2.27
N LYS A 63 15.58 23.21 -1.67
CA LYS A 63 15.69 23.39 -0.21
C LYS A 63 14.88 24.60 0.25
N ASN A 64 13.58 24.59 -0.04
CA ASN A 64 12.63 25.61 0.33
C ASN A 64 11.57 25.03 1.27
N TRP A 65 11.39 25.63 2.44
CA TRP A 65 10.46 25.14 3.46
C TRP A 65 9.01 25.00 2.95
N ILE A 66 8.55 25.91 2.10
CA ILE A 66 7.19 25.86 1.53
C ILE A 66 7.05 24.67 0.57
N VAL A 67 8.07 24.38 -0.22
CA VAL A 67 8.10 23.22 -1.12
C VAL A 67 8.08 21.93 -0.30
N TRP A 68 8.84 21.89 0.80
CA TRP A 68 8.86 20.74 1.69
C TRP A 68 7.50 20.50 2.33
N LEU A 69 6.85 21.53 2.89
CA LEU A 69 5.49 21.41 3.44
C LEU A 69 4.48 20.93 2.40
N LYS A 70 4.56 21.43 1.16
CA LYS A 70 3.71 20.95 0.06
C LYS A 70 3.96 19.49 -0.26
N ALA A 71 5.23 19.07 -0.34
CA ALA A 71 5.61 17.68 -0.59
C ALA A 71 5.08 16.76 0.51
N ILE A 72 5.22 17.14 1.78
CA ILE A 72 4.70 16.38 2.91
C ILE A 72 3.19 16.23 2.83
N GLY A 73 2.47 17.35 2.62
CA GLY A 73 1.01 17.33 2.54
C GLY A 73 0.50 16.44 1.41
N ILE A 74 1.13 16.49 0.24
CA ILE A 74 0.71 15.66 -0.90
C ILE A 74 1.05 14.18 -0.70
N ILE A 75 2.20 13.86 -0.11
CA ILE A 75 2.57 12.48 0.23
C ILE A 75 1.55 11.90 1.21
N VAL A 76 1.25 12.61 2.30
CA VAL A 76 0.26 12.16 3.28
C VAL A 76 -1.11 11.93 2.64
N ALA A 77 -1.59 12.88 1.84
CA ALA A 77 -2.88 12.76 1.17
C ALA A 77 -2.92 11.58 0.19
N ALA A 78 -1.88 11.43 -0.64
CA ALA A 78 -1.80 10.36 -1.63
C ALA A 78 -1.67 8.98 -0.97
N ASN A 79 -0.92 8.88 0.12
CA ASN A 79 -0.77 7.63 0.84
C ASN A 79 -2.05 7.21 1.55
N LEU A 80 -2.70 8.12 2.28
CA LEU A 80 -3.99 7.84 2.91
C LEU A 80 -5.05 7.44 1.89
N LEU A 81 -5.10 8.12 0.73
CA LEU A 81 -6.01 7.74 -0.35
C LEU A 81 -5.72 6.32 -0.85
N SER A 82 -4.45 5.97 -1.01
CA SER A 82 -4.03 4.66 -1.46
C SER A 82 -4.29 3.55 -0.42
N PHE A 83 -4.20 3.86 0.88
CA PHE A 83 -4.62 2.96 1.96
C PHE A 83 -6.12 2.72 1.94
N VAL A 84 -6.94 3.76 1.71
CA VAL A 84 -8.41 3.68 1.76
C VAL A 84 -8.99 3.00 0.52
N PHE A 85 -8.39 3.21 -0.65
CA PHE A 85 -8.95 2.80 -1.94
C PHE A 85 -9.27 1.29 -2.03
N PRO A 86 -8.39 0.36 -1.61
CA PRO A 86 -8.71 -1.07 -1.58
C PRO A 86 -9.93 -1.42 -0.71
N TYR A 87 -10.10 -0.75 0.43
CA TYR A 87 -11.25 -0.99 1.31
C TYR A 87 -12.56 -0.48 0.70
N VAL A 88 -12.52 0.64 -0.03
CA VAL A 88 -13.69 1.14 -0.78
C VAL A 88 -14.10 0.15 -1.87
N PHE A 89 -13.13 -0.36 -2.63
CA PHE A 89 -13.40 -1.34 -3.68
C PHE A 89 -14.01 -2.62 -3.10
N ARG A 90 -13.42 -3.15 -2.02
CA ARG A 90 -13.94 -4.31 -1.31
C ARG A 90 -15.33 -4.09 -0.75
N MET A 91 -15.56 -2.93 -0.14
CA MET A 91 -16.87 -2.57 0.40
C MET A 91 -17.93 -2.56 -0.71
N ALA A 92 -17.62 -2.02 -1.88
CA ALA A 92 -18.53 -2.06 -3.04
C ALA A 92 -18.79 -3.50 -3.54
N GLU A 93 -17.77 -4.37 -3.57
CA GLU A 93 -17.95 -5.78 -3.90
C GLU A 93 -18.86 -6.50 -2.89
N LEU A 94 -18.64 -6.29 -1.59
CA LEU A 94 -19.44 -6.92 -0.52
C LEU A 94 -20.86 -6.37 -0.48
N GLN A 95 -21.06 -5.08 -0.74
CA GLN A 95 -22.36 -4.45 -0.87
C GLN A 95 -23.16 -5.12 -1.99
N SER A 96 -22.53 -5.29 -3.16
CA SER A 96 -23.13 -5.94 -4.33
C SER A 96 -23.42 -7.43 -4.07
N PHE A 97 -22.50 -8.15 -3.43
CA PHE A 97 -22.62 -9.59 -3.20
C PHE A 97 -23.64 -9.95 -2.11
N TYR A 98 -23.63 -9.24 -0.98
CA TYR A 98 -24.51 -9.54 0.16
C TYR A 98 -25.81 -8.73 0.16
N GLY A 99 -25.94 -7.72 -0.71
CA GLY A 99 -27.07 -6.78 -0.67
C GLY A 99 -27.11 -5.93 0.61
N ALA A 100 -25.98 -5.83 1.32
CA ALA A 100 -25.86 -5.13 2.59
C ALA A 100 -26.01 -3.60 2.41
N GLU A 101 -26.39 -2.90 3.48
CA GLU A 101 -26.30 -1.44 3.50
C GLU A 101 -24.83 -0.99 3.45
N TRP A 102 -24.56 0.21 2.93
CA TRP A 102 -23.20 0.73 2.78
C TRP A 102 -22.37 0.71 4.08
N ALA A 103 -23.00 1.04 5.22
CA ALA A 103 -22.33 1.03 6.52
C ALA A 103 -21.98 -0.39 6.98
N GLU A 104 -22.85 -1.36 6.70
CA GLU A 104 -22.61 -2.77 6.99
C GLU A 104 -21.52 -3.34 6.07
N ALA A 105 -21.59 -3.07 4.76
CA ALA A 105 -20.58 -3.45 3.80
C ALA A 105 -19.19 -2.88 4.14
N TRP A 106 -19.13 -1.65 4.65
CA TRP A 106 -17.89 -1.07 5.19
C TRP A 106 -17.36 -1.88 6.36
N ASN A 107 -18.19 -2.18 7.37
CA ASN A 107 -17.77 -3.01 8.50
C ASN A 107 -17.32 -4.42 8.07
N LEU A 108 -18.02 -5.02 7.11
CA LEU A 108 -17.66 -6.32 6.54
C LEU A 108 -16.30 -6.27 5.84
N ALA A 109 -15.98 -5.16 5.16
CA ALA A 109 -14.69 -4.98 4.49
C ALA A 109 -13.48 -4.98 5.45
N PHE A 110 -13.69 -4.71 6.75
CA PHE A 110 -12.64 -4.79 7.78
C PHE A 110 -12.71 -6.05 8.65
N SER A 111 -13.86 -6.73 8.69
CA SER A 111 -14.10 -7.82 9.66
C SER A 111 -14.11 -9.21 9.06
N THR A 112 -14.33 -9.34 7.76
CA THR A 112 -14.53 -10.65 7.12
C THR A 112 -13.31 -11.09 6.30
N GLY A 113 -12.95 -12.37 6.39
CA GLY A 113 -11.96 -13.03 5.53
C GLY A 113 -10.48 -12.72 5.83
N PRO A 114 -9.55 -13.37 5.09
CA PRO A 114 -8.10 -13.18 5.15
C PRO A 114 -7.65 -11.85 4.52
N TYR A 115 -8.13 -10.74 5.05
CA TYR A 115 -7.82 -9.43 4.49
C TYR A 115 -6.62 -8.79 5.17
N TYR A 116 -5.47 -9.08 4.57
CA TYR A 116 -4.22 -8.42 4.83
C TYR A 116 -4.25 -6.97 4.30
N ILE A 117 -3.58 -6.05 4.99
CA ILE A 117 -3.36 -4.65 4.62
C ILE A 117 -2.72 -4.57 3.23
N ILE A 118 -1.74 -5.45 2.95
CA ILE A 118 -1.10 -5.54 1.63
C ILE A 118 -1.67 -6.71 0.83
N LEU A 119 -2.63 -6.41 -0.06
CA LEU A 119 -3.10 -7.34 -1.10
C LEU A 119 -2.31 -7.20 -2.40
N TYR A 120 -2.50 -8.16 -3.31
CA TYR A 120 -1.99 -8.12 -4.68
C TYR A 120 -2.18 -6.76 -5.38
N GLY A 121 -3.35 -6.15 -5.21
CA GLY A 121 -3.67 -4.86 -5.83
C GLY A 121 -3.07 -3.66 -5.10
N TYR A 122 -2.62 -3.81 -3.85
CA TYR A 122 -2.23 -2.67 -3.01
C TYR A 122 -1.09 -1.88 -3.63
N LEU A 123 0.05 -2.53 -3.95
CA LEU A 123 1.19 -1.87 -4.59
C LEU A 123 0.80 -1.24 -5.94
N THR A 124 -0.05 -1.93 -6.69
CA THR A 124 -0.52 -1.43 -7.99
C THR A 124 -1.33 -0.15 -7.80
N PHE A 125 -2.25 -0.10 -6.84
CA PHE A 125 -3.05 1.08 -6.56
C PHE A 125 -2.23 2.21 -5.96
N THR A 126 -1.35 1.96 -4.98
CA THR A 126 -0.42 2.99 -4.48
C THR A 126 0.41 3.56 -5.63
N THR A 127 1.00 2.70 -6.47
CA THR A 127 1.82 3.19 -7.59
C THR A 127 0.98 3.97 -8.63
N LEU A 128 -0.21 3.51 -8.99
CA LEU A 128 -1.07 4.16 -9.98
C LEU A 128 -1.69 5.47 -9.48
N ILE A 129 -1.91 5.62 -8.18
CA ILE A 129 -2.52 6.81 -7.58
C ILE A 129 -1.44 7.78 -7.13
N GLU A 130 -0.49 7.32 -6.32
CA GLU A 130 0.50 8.18 -5.68
C GLU A 130 1.52 8.73 -6.66
N VAL A 131 2.07 7.90 -7.56
CA VAL A 131 3.10 8.37 -8.51
C VAL A 131 2.60 9.55 -9.33
N PRO A 132 1.43 9.53 -10.01
CA PRO A 132 0.98 10.70 -10.75
C PRO A 132 0.68 11.88 -9.82
N ILE A 133 -0.01 11.68 -8.69
CA ILE A 133 -0.38 12.77 -7.79
C ILE A 133 0.88 13.50 -7.29
N VAL A 134 1.83 12.77 -6.72
CA VAL A 134 3.06 13.35 -6.17
C VAL A 134 3.91 13.93 -7.29
N TYR A 135 4.13 13.20 -8.39
CA TYR A 135 4.95 13.65 -9.51
C TYR A 135 4.42 14.95 -10.13
N TYR A 136 3.15 15.00 -10.53
CA TYR A 136 2.61 16.20 -11.19
C TYR A 136 2.59 17.42 -10.26
N THR A 137 2.48 17.20 -8.95
CA THR A 137 2.47 18.26 -7.95
C THR A 137 3.86 18.85 -7.71
N ILE A 138 4.90 18.02 -7.56
CA ILE A 138 6.23 18.48 -7.13
C ILE A 138 7.32 18.44 -8.20
N LYS A 139 7.04 17.94 -9.41
CA LYS A 139 8.03 17.89 -10.52
C LYS A 139 8.62 19.25 -10.89
N LYS A 140 7.92 20.35 -10.61
CA LYS A 140 8.38 21.72 -10.88
C LYS A 140 9.45 22.19 -9.90
N HIS A 141 9.61 21.50 -8.77
CA HIS A 141 10.50 21.86 -7.67
C HIS A 141 11.65 20.86 -7.49
N THR A 142 11.91 20.01 -8.48
CA THR A 142 13.04 19.07 -8.48
C THR A 142 13.97 19.37 -9.65
N THR A 143 15.27 19.24 -9.41
CA THR A 143 16.29 19.36 -10.46
C THR A 143 16.31 18.14 -11.37
N ASN A 144 15.76 17.00 -10.94
CA ASN A 144 15.72 15.76 -11.72
C ASN A 144 14.36 15.05 -11.60
N PRO A 145 13.40 15.37 -12.49
CA PRO A 145 12.07 14.76 -12.49
C PRO A 145 12.08 13.24 -12.67
N LYS A 146 13.06 12.68 -13.39
CA LYS A 146 13.17 11.21 -13.54
C LYS A 146 13.53 10.56 -12.21
N ARG A 147 14.46 11.17 -11.46
CA ARG A 147 14.86 10.70 -10.13
C ARG A 147 13.69 10.75 -9.16
N LEU A 148 12.85 11.78 -9.22
CA LEU A 148 11.63 11.87 -8.42
C LEU A 148 10.69 10.67 -8.64
N VAL A 149 10.39 10.32 -9.89
CA VAL A 149 9.54 9.15 -10.21
C VAL A 149 10.14 7.87 -9.64
N TRP A 150 11.44 7.64 -9.88
CA TRP A 150 12.12 6.47 -9.37
C TRP A 150 12.13 6.41 -7.84
N THR A 151 12.34 7.54 -7.17
CA THR A 151 12.27 7.62 -5.70
C THR A 151 10.88 7.23 -5.21
N ILE A 152 9.80 7.78 -5.76
CA ILE A 152 8.43 7.45 -5.32
C ILE A 152 8.17 5.95 -5.48
N ILE A 153 8.49 5.38 -6.64
CA ILE A 153 8.27 3.95 -6.93
C ILE A 153 9.08 3.06 -5.97
N ILE A 154 10.39 3.29 -5.86
CA ILE A 154 11.28 2.46 -5.03
C ILE A 154 10.84 2.49 -3.58
N VAL A 155 10.53 3.68 -3.06
CA VAL A 155 10.12 3.86 -1.68
C VAL A 155 8.79 3.17 -1.41
N ASN A 156 7.79 3.31 -2.29
CA ASN A 156 6.51 2.58 -2.20
C ASN A 156 6.67 1.06 -2.20
N CYS A 157 7.55 0.57 -3.08
CA CYS A 157 7.90 -0.83 -3.12
C CYS A 157 8.51 -1.31 -1.80
N LEU A 158 9.45 -0.55 -1.24
CA LEU A 158 10.12 -0.89 0.02
C LEU A 158 9.15 -0.87 1.20
N THR A 159 8.30 0.17 1.31
CA THR A 159 7.30 0.26 2.39
C THR A 159 6.27 -0.85 2.27
N THR A 160 5.77 -1.12 1.07
CA THR A 160 4.82 -2.20 0.82
C THR A 160 5.41 -3.57 1.17
N ALA A 161 6.65 -3.85 0.76
CA ALA A 161 7.33 -5.09 1.10
C ALA A 161 7.55 -5.22 2.62
N LEU A 162 7.96 -4.14 3.29
CA LEU A 162 8.16 -4.10 4.73
C LEU A 162 6.86 -4.40 5.48
N VAL A 163 5.78 -3.70 5.15
CA VAL A 163 4.46 -3.91 5.77
C VAL A 163 4.01 -5.35 5.55
N ALA A 164 4.15 -5.89 4.33
CA ALA A 164 3.76 -7.25 4.01
C ALA A 164 4.56 -8.32 4.78
N ILE A 165 5.87 -8.11 4.96
CA ILE A 165 6.72 -9.02 5.73
C ILE A 165 6.32 -9.01 7.20
N ILE A 166 6.19 -7.81 7.81
CA ILE A 166 5.78 -7.68 9.21
C ILE A 166 4.40 -8.31 9.41
N GLU A 167 3.48 -7.99 8.52
CA GLU A 167 2.11 -8.46 8.58
C GLU A 167 2.03 -9.99 8.51
N ARG A 168 2.66 -10.62 7.53
CA ARG A 168 2.63 -12.09 7.35
C ARG A 168 3.42 -12.85 8.43
N THR A 169 4.34 -12.18 9.11
CA THR A 169 5.10 -12.78 10.22
C THR A 169 4.30 -12.74 11.52
N LEU A 170 3.58 -11.64 11.77
CA LEU A 170 2.88 -11.41 13.04
C LEU A 170 1.41 -11.86 13.02
N TYR A 171 0.78 -11.80 11.85
CA TYR A 171 -0.65 -12.06 11.69
C TYR A 171 -0.87 -13.20 10.71
N TYR A 172 -1.33 -14.33 11.22
CA TYR A 172 -1.69 -15.47 10.40
C TYR A 172 -3.01 -16.07 10.86
N GLY A 173 -3.73 -16.63 9.90
CA GLY A 173 -4.96 -17.35 10.15
C GLY A 173 -4.95 -18.66 9.39
N GLN A 174 -6.01 -19.42 9.60
CA GLN A 174 -6.26 -20.65 8.89
C GLN A 174 -7.69 -20.66 8.38
N TRP A 175 -7.87 -21.44 7.33
CA TRP A 175 -9.17 -21.80 6.80
C TRP A 175 -9.91 -22.71 7.76
#